data_AF-A0A7C6YE01-F1
#
_entry.id   AF-A0A7C6YE01-F1
#
_cell.length_a   1.000
_cell.length_b   1.000
_cell.length_c   1.000
_cell.angle_alpha   90.00
_cell.angle_beta   90.00
_cell.angle_gamma   90.00
#
_symmetry.space_group_name_H-M   'P 1'
#
loop_
_entity.id
_entity.type
_entity.pdbx_description
1 polymer ?
#
loop_
_entity_poly.entity_id
_entity_poly.type
_entity_poly.pdbx_seq_one_letter_code
_entity_poly.pdbx_strand_id
1 'polypeptide(L)'
;MTQPYKPNLMRYLPPYYVTSPIMSAIQNAASEEFGAVQQFIDDLKLQFLTPTTATWGLGFWEQEIGLKTDISQSYEERREIIMARLKGMGTFGRDVLISAASAFSGGEVDVIEYPAESRVVVKFVGTLGIPKHMASFIKMVEEIRPAHLAY
;
A
#
# COMPACT_ATOMS: atom_id res chain seq x y z
N MET A 1 23.49 -20.97 -9.28
CA MET A 1 22.75 -21.01 -8.01
C MET A 1 23.54 -20.19 -7.01
N THR A 2 23.01 -19.04 -6.59
CA THR A 2 23.58 -18.22 -5.53
C THR A 2 23.48 -18.98 -4.21
N GLN A 3 24.57 -19.06 -3.45
CA GLN A 3 24.58 -19.72 -2.14
C GLN A 3 23.54 -19.03 -1.21
N PRO A 4 22.75 -19.80 -0.44
CA PRO A 4 21.85 -19.23 0.55
C PRO A 4 22.64 -18.37 1.53
N TYR A 5 22.11 -17.18 1.86
CA TYR A 5 22.75 -16.27 2.81
C TYR A 5 22.94 -17.00 4.15
N LYS A 6 24.18 -17.15 4.61
CA LYS A 6 24.50 -17.74 5.91
C LYS A 6 25.40 -16.75 6.67
N PRO A 7 24.90 -16.05 7.68
CA PRO A 7 25.72 -15.14 8.47
C PRO A 7 26.78 -15.94 9.24
N ASN A 8 28.00 -15.40 9.35
CA ASN A 8 28.99 -15.96 10.25
C ASN A 8 28.75 -15.41 11.66
N LEU A 9 28.09 -16.18 12.52
CA LEU A 9 27.77 -15.75 13.88
C LEU A 9 28.97 -15.83 14.85
N MET A 10 29.97 -16.66 14.55
CA MET A 10 31.19 -16.78 15.38
C MET A 10 31.95 -15.45 15.50
N ARG A 11 31.82 -14.54 14.52
CA ARG A 11 32.46 -13.20 14.55
C ARG A 11 31.97 -12.30 15.68
N TYR A 12 30.81 -12.61 16.26
CA TYR A 12 30.21 -11.84 17.36
C TYR A 12 30.56 -12.40 18.73
N LEU A 13 31.28 -13.52 18.80
CA LEU A 13 31.65 -14.17 20.05
C LEU A 13 33.09 -13.84 20.47
N PRO A 14 33.39 -13.96 21.77
CA PRO A 14 34.77 -13.87 22.26
C PRO A 14 35.72 -14.86 21.56
N PRO A 15 36.99 -14.48 21.31
CA PRO A 15 37.95 -15.31 20.56
C PRO A 15 38.22 -16.70 21.14
N TYR A 16 38.06 -16.90 22.45
CA TYR A 16 38.31 -18.20 23.09
C TYR A 16 37.30 -19.27 22.65
N TYR A 17 36.17 -18.91 22.03
CA TYR A 17 35.23 -19.87 21.48
C TYR A 17 35.62 -20.42 20.11
N VAL A 18 36.59 -19.81 19.41
CA VAL A 18 36.98 -20.19 18.05
C VAL A 18 37.43 -21.65 17.97
N THR A 19 38.07 -22.16 19.02
CA THR A 19 38.54 -23.56 19.08
C THR A 19 37.48 -24.53 19.62
N SER A 20 36.32 -24.04 20.05
CA SER A 20 35.27 -24.90 20.63
C SER A 20 34.43 -25.54 19.51
N PRO A 21 34.48 -26.87 19.34
CA PRO A 21 33.65 -27.56 18.35
C PRO A 21 32.16 -27.47 18.72
N ILE A 22 31.84 -27.44 20.02
CA ILE A 22 30.47 -27.31 20.53
C ILE A 22 29.90 -25.94 20.16
N MET A 23 30.64 -24.86 20.45
CA MET A 23 30.18 -23.51 20.11
C MET A 23 30.04 -23.33 18.60
N SER A 24 31.01 -23.85 17.83
CA SER A 24 30.94 -23.83 16.37
C SER A 24 29.70 -24.56 15.85
N ALA A 25 29.35 -25.72 16.42
CA ALA A 25 28.15 -26.46 16.05
C ALA A 25 26.86 -25.66 16.36
N ILE A 26 26.76 -25.08 17.56
CA ILE A 26 25.60 -24.26 17.96
C ILE A 26 25.43 -23.05 17.03
N GLN A 27 26.51 -22.31 16.79
CA GLN A 27 26.45 -21.13 15.93
C GLN A 27 26.18 -21.48 14.47
N ASN A 28 26.70 -22.60 13.97
CA ASN A 28 26.41 -23.07 12.62
C ASN A 28 24.92 -23.42 12.44
N ALA A 29 24.32 -24.13 13.40
CA ALA A 29 22.89 -24.43 13.39
C ALA A 29 22.05 -23.15 13.43
N ALA A 30 22.37 -22.22 14.33
CA ALA A 30 21.69 -20.93 14.39
C ALA A 30 21.84 -20.13 13.08
N SER A 31 23.04 -20.12 12.49
CA SER A 31 23.31 -19.40 11.23
C SER A 31 22.47 -19.92 10.07
N GLU A 32 22.14 -21.21 10.05
CA GLU A 32 21.26 -21.80 9.03
C GLU A 32 19.83 -21.28 9.15
N GLU A 33 19.29 -21.26 10.37
CA GLU A 33 17.95 -20.71 10.64
C GLU A 33 17.88 -19.21 10.30
N PHE A 34 18.88 -18.42 10.69
CA PHE A 34 18.95 -17.00 10.30
C PHE A 34 19.01 -16.81 8.79
N GLY A 35 19.69 -17.71 8.07
CA GLY A 35 19.70 -17.71 6.62
C GLY A 35 18.32 -17.94 6.01
N ALA A 36 17.58 -18.93 6.52
CA ALA A 36 16.21 -19.20 6.10
C ALA A 36 15.26 -18.04 6.39
N VAL A 37 15.37 -17.43 7.59
CA VAL A 37 14.58 -16.23 7.95
C VAL A 37 14.90 -15.07 7.02
N GLN A 38 16.18 -14.83 6.70
CA GLN A 38 16.57 -13.76 5.79
C GLN A 38 15.98 -13.98 4.38
N GLN A 39 16.02 -15.21 3.86
CA GLN A 39 15.40 -15.53 2.58
C GLN A 39 13.89 -15.30 2.59
N PHE A 40 13.21 -15.68 3.69
CA PHE A 40 11.79 -15.43 3.85
C PHE A 40 11.48 -13.92 3.88
N ILE A 41 12.28 -13.13 4.59
CA ILE A 41 12.16 -11.66 4.59
C ILE A 41 12.35 -11.09 3.18
N ASP A 42 13.32 -11.60 2.43
CA ASP A 42 13.58 -11.11 1.08
C ASP A 42 12.47 -11.51 0.10
N ASP A 43 11.88 -12.71 0.23
CA ASP A 43 10.65 -13.05 -0.51
C ASP A 43 9.50 -12.12 -0.10
N LEU A 44 9.23 -11.92 1.19
CA LEU A 44 8.19 -10.99 1.65
C LEU A 44 8.32 -9.59 1.03
N LYS A 45 9.54 -9.07 0.91
CA LYS A 45 9.78 -7.77 0.22
C LYS A 45 9.33 -7.81 -1.23
N LEU A 46 9.64 -8.88 -1.96
CA LEU A 46 9.19 -9.06 -3.35
C LEU A 46 7.67 -9.14 -3.46
N GLN A 47 6.99 -9.66 -2.44
CA GLN A 47 5.55 -9.83 -2.46
C GLN A 47 4.77 -8.56 -2.08
N PHE A 48 5.32 -7.73 -1.19
CA PHE A 48 4.52 -6.69 -0.53
C PHE A 48 5.07 -5.26 -0.64
N LEU A 49 6.31 -5.04 -1.11
CA LEU A 49 6.78 -3.66 -1.34
C LEU A 49 6.18 -3.03 -2.60
N THR A 50 5.88 -3.86 -3.60
CA THR A 50 5.27 -3.44 -4.86
C THR A 50 4.51 -4.61 -5.48
N PRO A 51 3.34 -4.37 -6.11
CA PRO A 51 2.67 -5.41 -6.87
C PRO A 51 3.55 -5.95 -8.01
N THR A 52 4.43 -5.12 -8.60
CA THR A 52 5.19 -5.47 -9.82
C THR A 52 6.08 -6.70 -9.69
N THR A 53 6.53 -7.03 -8.47
CA THR A 53 7.36 -8.21 -8.19
C THR A 53 6.56 -9.36 -7.56
N ALA A 54 5.34 -9.09 -7.10
CA ALA A 54 4.55 -10.03 -6.31
C ALA A 54 4.04 -11.20 -7.17
N THR A 55 4.04 -12.41 -6.61
CA THR A 55 3.52 -13.63 -7.22
C THR A 55 2.34 -14.14 -6.39
N TRP A 56 2.61 -14.90 -5.34
CA TRP A 56 1.59 -15.36 -4.40
C TRP A 56 1.01 -14.19 -3.59
N GLY A 57 1.77 -13.11 -3.40
CA GLY A 57 1.33 -11.89 -2.71
C GLY A 57 0.20 -11.12 -3.42
N LEU A 58 -0.04 -11.38 -4.71
CA LEU A 58 -1.04 -10.63 -5.50
C LEU A 58 -2.46 -10.77 -4.96
N GLY A 59 -2.81 -11.90 -4.33
CA GLY A 59 -4.14 -12.08 -3.73
C GLY A 59 -4.42 -11.08 -2.61
N PHE A 60 -3.40 -10.73 -1.82
CA PHE A 60 -3.54 -9.71 -0.78
C PHE A 60 -3.71 -8.33 -1.39
N TRP A 61 -2.92 -7.98 -2.40
CA TRP A 61 -3.08 -6.70 -3.11
C TRP A 61 -4.49 -6.54 -3.66
N GLU A 62 -5.03 -7.56 -4.32
CA GLU A 62 -6.39 -7.57 -4.86
C GLU A 62 -7.43 -7.36 -3.77
N GLN A 63 -7.31 -8.06 -2.64
CA GLN A 63 -8.19 -7.90 -1.50
C GLN A 63 -8.19 -6.45 -0.98
N GLU A 64 -7.02 -5.84 -0.82
CA GLU A 64 -6.87 -4.47 -0.31
C GLU A 64 -7.55 -3.42 -1.20
N ILE A 65 -7.59 -3.63 -2.52
CA ILE A 65 -8.23 -2.71 -3.48
C ILE A 65 -9.63 -3.17 -3.94
N GLY A 66 -10.18 -4.20 -3.30
CA GLY A 66 -11.52 -4.72 -3.56
C GLY A 66 -11.68 -5.45 -4.91
N LEU A 67 -10.59 -5.99 -5.47
CA LEU A 67 -10.64 -6.87 -6.63
C LEU A 67 -10.88 -8.32 -6.21
N LYS A 68 -11.64 -9.07 -7.02
CA LYS A 68 -11.76 -10.51 -6.87
C LYS A 68 -10.55 -11.19 -7.50
N THR A 69 -9.89 -12.08 -6.74
CA THR A 69 -8.80 -12.91 -7.26
C THR A 69 -9.27 -13.84 -8.37
N ASP A 70 -8.58 -13.78 -9.51
CA ASP A 70 -8.75 -14.69 -10.63
C ASP A 70 -7.44 -15.43 -10.88
N ILE A 71 -7.40 -16.69 -10.47
CA ILE A 71 -6.23 -17.57 -10.60
C ILE A 71 -6.01 -18.08 -12.03
N SER A 72 -6.94 -17.82 -12.96
CA SER A 72 -6.77 -18.18 -14.37
C SER A 72 -5.89 -17.20 -15.14
N GLN A 73 -5.73 -15.98 -14.63
CA GLN A 73 -4.88 -14.95 -15.20
C GLN A 73 -3.40 -15.16 -14.82
N SER A 74 -2.51 -14.73 -15.71
CA SER A 74 -1.07 -14.68 -15.43
C SER A 74 -0.74 -13.68 -14.33
N TYR A 75 0.44 -13.82 -13.71
CA TYR A 75 0.89 -12.83 -12.73
C TYR A 75 1.08 -11.45 -13.37
N GLU A 76 1.54 -11.40 -14.61
CA GLU A 76 1.74 -10.18 -15.38
C GLU A 76 0.42 -9.42 -15.56
N GLU A 77 -0.63 -10.08 -16.05
CA GLU A 77 -1.96 -9.47 -16.22
C GLU A 77 -2.54 -8.95 -14.90
N ARG A 78 -2.45 -9.75 -13.84
CA ARG A 78 -2.93 -9.38 -12.51
C ARG A 78 -2.20 -8.14 -11.97
N ARG A 79 -0.88 -8.07 -12.15
CA ARG A 79 -0.06 -6.90 -11.78
C ARG A 79 -0.49 -5.65 -12.54
N GLU A 80 -0.74 -5.75 -13.84
CA GLU A 80 -1.18 -4.61 -14.65
C GLU A 80 -2.52 -4.05 -14.16
N ILE A 81 -3.49 -4.93 -13.87
CA ILE A 81 -4.81 -4.55 -13.35
C ILE A 81 -4.66 -3.87 -11.98
N ILE A 82 -3.91 -4.47 -11.05
CA ILE A 82 -3.66 -3.90 -9.72
C ILE A 82 -3.00 -2.53 -9.84
N MET A 83 -1.96 -2.39 -10.67
CA MET A 83 -1.26 -1.13 -10.87
C MET A 83 -2.15 -0.06 -11.50
N ALA A 84 -3.00 -0.42 -12.46
CA ALA A 84 -3.99 0.49 -13.04
C ALA A 84 -4.99 0.98 -11.99
N ARG A 85 -5.47 0.07 -11.13
CA ARG A 85 -6.40 0.42 -10.05
C ARG A 85 -5.76 1.30 -8.98
N LEU A 86 -4.53 0.99 -8.54
CA LEU A 86 -3.78 1.81 -7.58
C LEU A 86 -3.53 3.22 -8.11
N LYS A 87 -3.15 3.36 -9.38
CA LYS A 87 -3.02 4.68 -10.04
C LYS A 87 -4.36 5.42 -10.08
N GLY A 88 -5.45 4.71 -10.33
CA GLY A 88 -6.81 5.26 -10.32
C GLY A 88 -7.35 5.59 -8.93
N MET A 89 -6.88 4.95 -7.86
CA MET A 89 -7.32 5.19 -6.48
C MET A 89 -6.76 6.50 -5.89
N GLY A 90 -5.71 7.08 -6.48
CA GLY A 90 -5.24 8.43 -6.14
C GLY A 90 -6.23 9.55 -6.49
N THR A 91 -7.43 9.23 -6.97
CA THR A 91 -8.40 10.22 -7.47
C THR A 91 -9.41 10.69 -6.42
N PHE A 92 -9.35 10.28 -5.15
CA PHE A 92 -10.08 11.02 -4.10
C PHE A 92 -9.26 12.19 -3.55
N GLY A 93 -8.97 13.16 -4.43
CA GLY A 93 -8.22 14.37 -4.10
C GLY A 93 -8.96 15.64 -4.46
N ARG A 94 -8.34 16.79 -4.17
CA ARG A 94 -8.82 18.14 -4.50
C ARG A 94 -9.54 18.23 -5.85
N ASP A 95 -8.95 17.68 -6.91
CA ASP A 95 -9.46 17.82 -8.28
C ASP A 95 -10.79 17.09 -8.52
N VAL A 96 -11.01 15.93 -7.89
CA VAL A 96 -12.28 15.21 -7.98
C VAL A 96 -13.36 15.88 -7.15
N LEU A 97 -13.00 16.44 -5.99
CA LEU A 97 -13.92 17.27 -5.21
C LEU A 97 -14.30 18.55 -5.97
N ILE A 98 -13.33 19.23 -6.58
CA ILE A 98 -13.60 20.41 -7.42
C ILE A 98 -14.49 20.02 -8.60
N SER A 99 -14.17 18.94 -9.32
CA SER A 99 -14.95 18.49 -10.47
C SER A 99 -16.39 18.11 -10.09
N ALA A 100 -16.55 17.31 -9.05
CA ALA A 100 -17.86 16.89 -8.55
C ALA A 100 -18.69 18.08 -8.02
N ALA A 101 -18.07 18.98 -7.25
CA ALA A 101 -18.73 20.17 -6.71
C ALA A 101 -19.04 21.22 -7.79
N SER A 102 -18.18 21.38 -8.79
CA SER A 102 -18.40 22.28 -9.93
C SER A 102 -19.52 21.75 -10.83
N ALA A 103 -19.54 20.45 -11.10
CA ALA A 103 -20.64 19.80 -11.83
C ALA A 103 -21.98 19.92 -11.09
N PHE A 104 -21.96 19.83 -9.75
CA PHE A 104 -23.16 19.94 -8.93
C PHE A 104 -23.66 21.38 -8.76
N SER A 105 -22.75 22.36 -8.63
CA SER A 105 -23.09 23.78 -8.46
C SER A 105 -23.28 24.54 -9.76
N GLY A 106 -22.72 24.04 -10.87
CA GLY A 106 -22.63 24.75 -12.14
C GLY A 106 -21.68 25.95 -12.11
N GLY A 107 -20.86 26.10 -11.08
CA GLY A 107 -20.01 27.27 -10.86
C GLY A 107 -18.62 26.93 -10.33
N GLU A 108 -17.81 27.96 -10.13
CA GLU A 108 -16.45 27.82 -9.61
C GLU A 108 -16.45 27.35 -8.15
N VAL A 109 -15.57 26.39 -7.86
CA VAL A 109 -15.38 25.80 -6.55
C VAL A 109 -13.91 25.81 -6.18
N ASP A 110 -13.61 26.22 -4.95
CA ASP A 110 -12.30 26.08 -4.33
C ASP A 110 -12.36 25.02 -3.22
N VAL A 111 -11.26 24.31 -3.01
CA VAL A 111 -11.15 23.25 -2.02
C VAL A 111 -9.89 23.47 -1.18
N ILE A 112 -10.07 23.53 0.14
CA ILE A 112 -8.99 23.73 1.10
C ILE A 112 -8.87 22.47 1.95
N GLU A 113 -7.68 21.89 1.97
CA GLU A 113 -7.36 20.70 2.75
C GLU A 113 -6.62 21.10 4.03
N TYR A 114 -6.98 20.45 5.14
CA TYR A 114 -6.30 20.53 6.43
C TYR A 114 -5.84 19.11 6.81
N PRO A 115 -4.71 18.63 6.25
CA PRO A 115 -4.27 17.25 6.43
C PRO A 115 -4.02 16.86 7.90
N ALA A 116 -3.56 17.80 8.73
CA ALA A 116 -3.34 17.58 10.16
C ALA A 116 -4.64 17.39 10.96
N GLU A 117 -5.79 17.76 10.40
CA GLU A 117 -7.11 17.70 11.03
C GLU A 117 -8.05 16.71 10.32
N SER A 118 -7.55 15.92 9.35
CA SER A 118 -8.37 15.06 8.47
C SER A 118 -9.58 15.80 7.85
N ARG A 119 -9.49 17.13 7.65
CA ARG A 119 -10.62 17.98 7.27
C ARG A 119 -10.42 18.53 5.87
N VAL A 120 -11.47 18.47 5.06
CA VAL A 120 -11.54 19.14 3.75
C VAL A 120 -12.70 20.13 3.75
N VAL A 121 -12.46 21.34 3.25
CA VAL A 121 -13.46 22.42 3.16
C VAL A 121 -13.69 22.74 1.68
N VAL A 122 -14.91 22.53 1.22
CA VAL A 122 -15.36 22.88 -0.14
C VAL A 122 -16.03 24.25 -0.10
N LYS A 123 -15.52 25.20 -0.88
CA LYS A 123 -16.02 26.58 -0.99
C LYS A 123 -16.61 26.81 -2.37
N PHE A 124 -17.91 27.07 -2.43
CA PHE A 124 -18.57 27.53 -3.64
C PHE A 124 -18.31 29.03 -3.80
N VAL A 125 -17.45 29.41 -4.75
CA VAL A 125 -16.99 30.81 -4.95
C VAL A 125 -17.61 31.47 -6.18
N GLY A 126 -18.26 30.69 -7.05
CA GLY A 126 -18.95 31.21 -8.24
C GLY A 126 -20.23 32.02 -7.94
N THR A 127 -20.73 32.71 -8.97
CA THR A 127 -21.91 33.62 -8.92
C THR A 127 -23.24 32.92 -8.61
N LEU A 128 -23.29 31.59 -8.72
CA LEU A 128 -24.48 30.77 -8.46
C LEU A 128 -24.67 30.42 -6.97
N GLY A 129 -23.67 30.67 -6.13
CA GLY A 129 -23.74 30.42 -4.68
C GLY A 129 -23.84 28.93 -4.31
N ILE A 130 -24.43 28.65 -3.14
CA ILE A 130 -24.56 27.29 -2.59
C ILE A 130 -25.64 26.51 -3.37
N PRO A 131 -25.37 25.27 -3.83
CA PRO A 131 -26.36 24.44 -4.52
C PRO A 131 -27.64 24.21 -3.70
N LYS A 132 -28.81 24.17 -4.36
CA LYS A 132 -30.12 23.96 -3.69
C LYS A 132 -30.26 22.59 -3.02
N HIS A 133 -29.52 21.58 -3.47
CA HIS A 133 -29.64 20.19 -3.02
C HIS A 133 -28.39 19.67 -2.31
N MET A 134 -27.88 20.42 -1.32
CA MET A 134 -26.66 20.06 -0.58
C MET A 134 -26.67 18.64 0.03
N ALA A 135 -27.83 18.14 0.46
CA ALA A 135 -27.94 16.79 1.01
C ALA A 135 -27.55 15.71 -0.02
N SER A 136 -27.94 15.88 -1.28
CA SER A 136 -27.59 14.94 -2.36
C SER A 136 -26.11 15.01 -2.71
N PHE A 137 -25.52 16.22 -2.70
CA PHE A 137 -24.08 16.39 -2.91
C PHE A 137 -23.25 15.74 -1.80
N ILE A 138 -23.62 15.98 -0.53
CA ILE A 138 -22.94 15.37 0.62
C ILE A 138 -23.03 13.85 0.51
N LYS A 139 -24.22 13.30 0.21
CA LYS A 139 -24.40 11.86 0.05
C LYS A 139 -23.53 11.29 -1.07
N MET A 140 -23.48 11.96 -2.22
CA MET A 140 -22.62 11.56 -3.32
C MET A 140 -21.15 11.54 -2.88
N VAL A 141 -20.66 12.63 -2.27
CA VAL A 141 -19.26 12.73 -1.78
C VAL A 141 -18.95 11.64 -0.77
N GLU A 142 -19.87 11.33 0.14
CA GLU A 142 -19.77 10.22 1.10
C GLU A 142 -19.67 8.86 0.41
N GLU A 143 -20.41 8.62 -0.68
CA GLU A 143 -20.37 7.37 -1.44
C GLU A 143 -19.05 7.18 -2.20
N ILE A 144 -18.45 8.26 -2.69
CA ILE A 144 -17.21 8.20 -3.46
C ILE A 144 -15.97 8.31 -2.55
N ARG A 145 -16.11 8.81 -1.32
CA ARG A 145 -15.01 8.98 -0.34
C ARG A 145 -14.45 7.62 0.10
N PRO A 146 -13.12 7.41 0.06
CA PRO A 146 -12.51 6.17 0.52
C PRO A 146 -12.63 6.03 2.04
N ALA A 147 -12.89 4.81 2.50
CA ALA A 147 -13.19 4.48 3.89
C ALA A 147 -12.12 4.93 4.91
N HIS A 148 -10.86 5.10 4.49
CA HIS A 148 -9.76 5.53 5.34
C HIS A 148 -9.71 7.06 5.59
N LEU A 149 -10.52 7.86 4.89
CA LEU A 149 -10.71 9.31 5.16
C LEU A 149 -11.91 9.59 6.07
N ALA A 150 -12.51 8.54 6.63
CA ALA A 150 -13.62 8.66 7.57
C ALA A 150 -13.11 8.51 9.01
N TYR A 151 -12.29 9.46 9.50
CA TYR A 151 -12.17 9.82 10.93
C TYR A 151 -11.40 11.14 11.11
#